data_AF-A0A2N0ZIK2-F1
#
_entry.id   AF-A0A2N0ZIK2-F1
#
_cell.length_a   1.000
_cell.length_b   1.000
_cell.length_c   1.000
_cell.angle_alpha   90.00
_cell.angle_beta   90.00
_cell.angle_gamma   90.00
#
_symmetry.space_group_name_H-M   'P 1'
#
loop_
_entity.id
_entity.type
_entity.pdbx_description
1 polymer ?
#
loop_
_entity_poly.entity_id
_entity_poly.type
_entity_poly.pdbx_seq_one_letter_code
_entity_poly.pdbx_strand_id
1 'polypeptide(L)'
;MNKNKGKIFVVGFGPGDSEHITKRAIDALQQSDNIIGYKTYVELIEHLVTAKSIVSTGMTEEVSRAQEAVKQAEAGNIVSVISSGDSGVYGMAGLVYEVLVEMGWTEKDGVAVEIVPGISAINSCASILGAPVMHDSCTISLSDHLTPWTVIAKRIEAAGMADFVIALYNPKSGRRTRQIVEAQNILLKYRSPDTPVGLVKSAYRENQNVVLTTLAEMLEHDIGMLTTVIIGNSSTFFYDNKIITPRGYQRKYTLGEGKQSLKPHQRLKKEAEPWALDQDTGEAQSGYEQIVKPKQEISSVDMAFKALSMVTKTELENPFLVQQPIEDVFEFSVSPGVANKMITPEQMRVLAEAIGEKGTLEYTPDHRFLVKLPTDQPETIVKKLEQSNLVVMPVGDVVNLKACDFCYGEKADSIPYAEEIAAKLGGIKLPKELHIGFNGCGMACYRAVFDDIGIVYRKKKFDLFIGAKPVGRTAHAAQPVAEGLEPDQLLPLLTKIIEEYKENAHPNERLFKYFKRVKKIQHFNYHDMSSKIEVEPAPCGD
;
A
#
# COMPACT_ATOMS: atom_id res chain seq x y z
N MET A 1 -20.62 -0.86 -56.34
CA MET A 1 -20.43 -2.33 -56.25
C MET A 1 -19.36 -2.57 -55.21
N ASN A 2 -19.65 -3.29 -54.14
CA ASN A 2 -18.60 -3.65 -53.17
C ASN A 2 -17.74 -4.75 -53.81
N LYS A 3 -16.48 -4.44 -54.14
CA LYS A 3 -15.46 -5.48 -54.26
C LYS A 3 -15.36 -6.18 -52.91
N ASN A 4 -15.13 -7.49 -52.92
CA ASN A 4 -14.99 -8.29 -51.71
C ASN A 4 -13.64 -7.97 -51.04
N LYS A 5 -13.59 -6.87 -50.27
CA LYS A 5 -12.38 -6.42 -49.58
C LYS A 5 -11.98 -7.39 -48.48
N GLY A 6 -10.68 -7.64 -48.36
CA GLY A 6 -10.11 -8.48 -47.33
C GLY A 6 -10.11 -7.82 -45.95
N LYS A 7 -9.47 -8.50 -45.01
CA LYS A 7 -9.42 -8.09 -43.59
C LYS A 7 -8.01 -8.23 -43.03
N ILE A 8 -7.58 -7.24 -42.26
CA ILE A 8 -6.34 -7.25 -41.49
C ILE A 8 -6.67 -7.56 -40.03
N PHE A 9 -6.13 -8.65 -39.51
CA PHE A 9 -5.99 -8.86 -38.07
C PHE A 9 -4.60 -8.39 -37.65
N VAL A 10 -4.49 -7.50 -36.67
CA VAL A 10 -3.20 -7.21 -36.03
C VAL A 10 -3.17 -7.94 -34.69
N VAL A 11 -2.36 -8.99 -34.59
CA VAL A 11 -2.49 -10.01 -33.55
C VAL A 11 -1.35 -9.95 -32.55
N GLY A 12 -1.64 -9.50 -31.33
CA GLY A 12 -0.81 -9.77 -30.17
C GLY A 12 -0.95 -11.24 -29.75
N PHE A 13 0.10 -12.06 -29.92
CA PHE A 13 0.04 -13.49 -29.57
C PHE A 13 0.52 -13.80 -28.14
N GLY A 14 0.80 -12.79 -27.31
CA GLY A 14 1.27 -12.99 -25.94
C GLY A 14 2.75 -13.37 -25.85
N PRO A 15 3.22 -13.99 -24.76
CA PRO A 15 4.64 -14.25 -24.53
C PRO A 15 5.24 -15.29 -25.49
N GLY A 16 4.44 -16.12 -26.15
CA GLY A 16 4.90 -17.13 -27.12
C GLY A 16 4.71 -18.59 -26.68
N ASP A 17 4.26 -18.82 -25.44
CA ASP A 17 3.71 -20.12 -25.03
C ASP A 17 2.25 -20.24 -25.50
N SER A 18 1.91 -21.39 -26.05
CA SER A 18 0.56 -21.84 -26.42
C SER A 18 -0.50 -21.61 -25.33
N GLU A 19 -0.20 -21.82 -24.04
CA GLU A 19 -1.15 -21.64 -22.94
C GLU A 19 -1.45 -20.17 -22.63
N HIS A 20 -0.65 -19.24 -23.16
CA HIS A 20 -0.77 -17.80 -22.94
C HIS A 20 -1.18 -17.02 -24.20
N ILE A 21 -1.56 -17.72 -25.27
CA ILE A 21 -2.15 -17.12 -26.47
C ILE A 21 -3.67 -17.01 -26.27
N THR A 22 -4.25 -15.84 -26.52
CA THR A 22 -5.70 -15.66 -26.36
C THR A 22 -6.46 -16.48 -27.40
N LYS A 23 -7.62 -17.05 -27.04
CA LYS A 23 -8.45 -17.81 -27.98
C LYS A 23 -8.79 -16.98 -29.23
N ARG A 24 -9.05 -15.67 -29.06
CA ARG A 24 -9.29 -14.75 -30.18
C ARG A 24 -8.09 -14.63 -31.13
N ALA A 25 -6.85 -14.64 -30.62
CA ALA A 25 -5.64 -14.66 -31.44
C ALA A 25 -5.52 -15.96 -32.24
N ILE A 26 -5.73 -17.13 -31.62
CA ILE A 26 -5.76 -18.42 -32.32
C ILE A 26 -6.81 -18.39 -33.44
N ASP A 27 -8.03 -17.92 -33.14
CA ASP A 27 -9.12 -17.82 -34.12
C ASP A 27 -8.80 -16.87 -35.27
N ALA A 28 -8.04 -15.78 -35.03
CA ALA A 28 -7.60 -14.86 -36.07
C ALA A 28 -6.50 -15.47 -36.96
N LEU A 29 -5.56 -16.21 -36.39
CA LEU A 29 -4.50 -16.91 -37.13
C LEU A 29 -5.07 -18.02 -38.02
N GLN A 30 -6.10 -18.74 -37.55
CA GLN A 30 -6.78 -19.80 -38.31
C GLN A 30 -7.73 -19.27 -39.40
N GLN A 31 -8.22 -18.03 -39.27
CA GLN A 31 -9.05 -17.36 -40.28
C GLN A 31 -8.25 -16.76 -41.45
N SER A 32 -6.93 -16.58 -41.32
CA SER A 32 -6.11 -15.86 -42.29
C SER A 32 -5.57 -16.73 -43.42
N ASP A 33 -5.71 -16.24 -44.65
CA ASP A 33 -5.03 -16.77 -45.83
C ASP A 33 -3.51 -16.59 -45.74
N ASN A 34 -3.09 -15.41 -45.25
CA ASN A 34 -1.70 -14.98 -45.22
C ASN A 34 -1.28 -14.55 -43.80
N ILE A 35 -0.05 -14.87 -43.39
CA ILE A 35 0.53 -14.38 -42.12
C ILE A 35 1.80 -13.59 -42.42
N ILE A 36 1.93 -12.42 -41.80
CA ILE A 36 3.05 -11.49 -41.99
C ILE A 36 3.69 -11.20 -40.63
N GLY A 37 5.00 -11.42 -40.52
CA GLY A 37 5.69 -11.30 -39.22
C GLY A 37 7.21 -11.30 -39.32
N TYR A 38 7.85 -11.12 -38.16
CA TYR A 38 9.28 -11.39 -38.01
C TYR A 38 9.51 -12.90 -37.87
N LYS A 39 10.60 -13.42 -38.46
CA LYS A 39 10.84 -14.87 -38.59
C LYS A 39 10.71 -15.65 -37.26
N THR A 40 11.30 -15.15 -36.17
CA THR A 40 11.24 -15.83 -34.86
C THR A 40 9.88 -15.76 -34.19
N TYR A 41 8.97 -14.87 -34.62
CA TYR A 41 7.59 -14.83 -34.15
C TYR A 41 6.72 -15.82 -34.93
N VAL A 42 7.01 -16.03 -36.21
CA VAL A 42 6.39 -17.08 -37.04
C VAL A 42 6.73 -18.46 -36.48
N GLU A 43 8.01 -18.72 -36.20
CA GLU A 43 8.50 -19.99 -35.65
C GLU A 43 7.80 -20.39 -34.33
N LEU A 44 7.48 -19.42 -33.46
CA LEU A 44 6.75 -19.67 -32.21
C LEU A 44 5.30 -20.11 -32.42
N ILE A 45 4.63 -19.65 -33.48
CA ILE A 45 3.21 -19.91 -33.73
C ILE A 45 2.97 -20.96 -34.83
N GLU A 46 4.01 -21.49 -35.47
CA GLU A 46 3.90 -22.38 -36.63
C GLU A 46 2.95 -23.57 -36.40
N HIS A 47 2.98 -24.14 -35.20
CA HIS A 47 2.11 -25.24 -34.76
C HIS A 47 0.61 -24.90 -34.63
N LEU A 48 0.23 -23.62 -34.69
CA LEU A 48 -1.15 -23.12 -34.59
C LEU A 48 -1.71 -22.62 -35.94
N VAL A 49 -0.87 -22.60 -36.97
CA VAL A 49 -1.13 -21.92 -38.24
C VAL A 49 -1.59 -22.90 -39.32
N THR A 50 -2.69 -22.56 -39.98
CA THR A 50 -3.24 -23.27 -41.15
C THR A 50 -3.23 -22.40 -42.42
N ALA A 51 -2.45 -21.31 -42.40
CA ALA A 51 -2.42 -20.31 -43.47
C ALA A 51 -1.75 -20.82 -44.76
N LYS A 52 -2.15 -20.25 -45.89
CA LYS A 52 -1.69 -20.62 -47.24
C LYS A 52 -0.33 -20.01 -47.59
N SER A 53 0.01 -18.88 -46.98
CA SER A 53 1.28 -18.18 -47.19
C SER A 53 1.80 -17.54 -45.90
N ILE A 54 3.12 -17.54 -45.76
CA ILE A 54 3.84 -16.97 -44.61
C ILE A 54 4.92 -16.02 -45.16
N VAL A 55 4.78 -14.73 -44.90
CA VAL A 55 5.72 -13.68 -45.32
C VAL A 55 6.55 -13.28 -44.11
N SER A 56 7.75 -13.86 -44.00
CA SER A 56 8.73 -13.49 -42.97
C SER A 56 9.70 -12.43 -43.48
N THR A 57 9.79 -11.28 -42.80
CA THR A 57 10.70 -10.18 -43.16
C THR A 57 11.76 -9.93 -42.08
N GLY A 58 12.75 -9.08 -42.39
CA GLY A 58 13.82 -8.70 -41.49
C GLY A 58 13.36 -7.82 -40.32
N MET A 59 14.15 -7.80 -39.25
CA MET A 59 13.80 -7.08 -38.02
C MET A 59 13.60 -5.57 -38.24
N THR A 60 14.34 -4.97 -39.18
CA THR A 60 14.30 -3.52 -39.52
C THR A 60 13.20 -3.13 -40.51
N GLU A 61 12.40 -4.07 -41.00
CA GLU A 61 11.48 -3.89 -42.14
C GLU A 61 10.02 -3.76 -41.68
N GLU A 62 9.77 -2.93 -40.67
CA GLU A 62 8.47 -2.87 -39.99
C GLU A 62 7.40 -2.22 -40.86
N VAL A 63 7.73 -1.10 -41.51
CA VAL A 63 6.83 -0.39 -42.43
C VAL A 63 6.46 -1.27 -43.64
N SER A 64 7.38 -2.11 -44.15
CA SER A 64 7.06 -2.98 -45.29
C SER A 64 6.10 -4.12 -44.91
N ARG A 65 6.14 -4.62 -43.65
CA ARG A 65 5.11 -5.55 -43.14
C ARG A 65 3.72 -4.93 -43.16
N ALA A 66 3.61 -3.67 -42.73
CA ALA A 66 2.34 -2.94 -42.77
C ALA A 66 1.87 -2.71 -44.22
N GLN A 67 2.75 -2.23 -45.10
CA GLN A 67 2.43 -1.99 -46.52
C GLN A 67 1.99 -3.26 -47.27
N GLU A 68 2.70 -4.39 -47.10
CA GLU A 68 2.30 -5.66 -47.72
C GLU A 68 0.99 -6.18 -47.12
N ALA A 69 0.73 -6.00 -45.82
CA ALA A 69 -0.53 -6.40 -45.20
C ALA A 69 -1.73 -5.66 -45.79
N VAL A 70 -1.63 -4.33 -45.97
CA VAL A 70 -2.68 -3.52 -46.60
C VAL A 70 -2.90 -3.97 -48.05
N LYS A 71 -1.83 -4.09 -48.83
CA LYS A 71 -1.85 -4.55 -50.23
C LYS A 71 -2.51 -5.94 -50.39
N GLN A 72 -2.23 -6.87 -49.48
CA GLN A 72 -2.84 -8.21 -49.48
C GLN A 72 -4.33 -8.17 -49.09
N ALA A 73 -4.73 -7.33 -48.14
CA ALA A 73 -6.14 -7.15 -47.78
C ALA A 73 -6.94 -6.42 -48.88
N GLU A 74 -6.34 -5.45 -49.59
CA GLU A 74 -6.96 -4.80 -50.74
C GLU A 74 -7.15 -5.75 -51.94
N ALA A 75 -6.28 -6.76 -52.07
CA ALA A 75 -6.43 -7.85 -53.04
C ALA A 75 -7.56 -8.85 -52.66
N GLY A 76 -8.13 -8.75 -51.46
CA GLY A 76 -9.26 -9.56 -51.00
C GLY A 76 -8.93 -10.64 -49.96
N ASN A 77 -7.64 -10.79 -49.58
CA ASN A 77 -7.20 -11.84 -48.66
C ASN A 77 -7.46 -11.49 -47.19
N ILE A 78 -7.60 -12.49 -46.34
CA ILE A 78 -7.56 -12.31 -44.87
C ILE A 78 -6.10 -12.44 -44.42
N VAL A 79 -5.62 -11.46 -43.64
CA VAL A 79 -4.19 -11.29 -43.34
C VAL A 79 -3.98 -11.10 -41.83
N SER A 80 -3.13 -11.91 -41.21
CA SER A 80 -2.69 -11.70 -39.81
C SER A 80 -1.30 -11.08 -39.76
N VAL A 81 -1.20 -9.87 -39.22
CA VAL A 81 0.06 -9.19 -38.91
C VAL A 81 0.39 -9.46 -37.44
N ILE A 82 1.42 -10.26 -37.17
CA ILE A 82 1.68 -10.78 -35.81
C ILE A 82 2.65 -9.90 -35.00
N SER A 83 2.45 -9.85 -33.70
CA SER A 83 3.31 -9.15 -32.73
C SER A 83 3.46 -9.96 -31.44
N SER A 84 4.69 -10.10 -30.96
CA SER A 84 4.97 -10.72 -29.66
C SER A 84 4.46 -9.81 -28.54
N GLY A 85 3.84 -10.39 -27.52
CA GLY A 85 3.17 -9.63 -26.47
C GLY A 85 1.81 -9.12 -26.93
N ASP A 86 1.61 -7.80 -26.84
CA ASP A 86 0.41 -7.12 -27.36
C ASP A 86 0.76 -6.30 -28.61
N SER A 87 -0.14 -6.28 -29.61
CA SER A 87 0.09 -5.55 -30.87
C SER A 87 0.11 -4.02 -30.74
N GLY A 88 -0.48 -3.45 -29.68
CA GLY A 88 -0.43 -2.01 -29.38
C GLY A 88 0.78 -1.58 -28.55
N VAL A 89 1.43 -2.50 -27.82
CA VAL A 89 2.56 -2.17 -26.92
C VAL A 89 3.89 -2.39 -27.63
N TYR A 90 4.33 -1.36 -28.36
CA TYR A 90 5.52 -1.40 -29.23
C TYR A 90 5.44 -2.48 -30.33
N GLY A 91 4.22 -2.83 -30.74
CA GLY A 91 3.93 -3.79 -31.81
C GLY A 91 3.41 -3.13 -33.09
N MET A 92 2.92 -3.96 -34.00
CA MET A 92 2.56 -3.56 -35.37
C MET A 92 1.31 -2.66 -35.51
N ALA A 93 0.48 -2.50 -34.47
CA ALA A 93 -0.82 -1.83 -34.61
C ALA A 93 -0.70 -0.34 -35.02
N GLY A 94 0.25 0.39 -34.43
CA GLY A 94 0.51 1.80 -34.78
C GLY A 94 0.92 1.93 -36.25
N LEU A 95 1.94 1.19 -36.67
CA LEU A 95 2.46 1.19 -38.04
C LEU A 95 1.42 0.79 -39.10
N VAL A 96 0.53 -0.15 -38.78
CA VAL A 96 -0.58 -0.52 -39.67
C VAL A 96 -1.56 0.65 -39.84
N TYR A 97 -1.93 1.35 -38.76
CA TYR A 97 -2.79 2.53 -38.87
C TYR A 97 -2.08 3.73 -39.53
N GLU A 98 -0.80 3.95 -39.29
CA GLU A 98 -0.01 5.01 -39.93
C GLU A 98 0.00 4.84 -41.46
N VAL A 99 0.34 3.65 -41.97
CA VAL A 99 0.31 3.34 -43.41
C VAL A 99 -1.10 3.46 -44.00
N LEU A 100 -2.13 3.04 -43.27
CA LEU A 100 -3.53 3.20 -43.71
C LEU A 100 -3.93 4.69 -43.80
N VAL A 101 -3.52 5.52 -42.85
CA VAL A 101 -3.77 6.97 -42.86
C VAL A 101 -3.03 7.66 -44.02
N GLU A 102 -1.77 7.30 -44.30
CA GLU A 102 -1.04 7.78 -45.48
C GLU A 102 -1.74 7.41 -46.81
N MET A 103 -2.37 6.23 -46.85
CA MET A 103 -3.17 5.77 -48.00
C MET A 103 -4.60 6.35 -48.06
N GLY A 104 -4.99 7.22 -47.12
CA GLY A 104 -6.32 7.84 -47.09
C GLY A 104 -7.46 6.88 -46.73
N TRP A 105 -7.16 5.81 -45.99
CA TRP A 105 -8.15 4.83 -45.53
C TRP A 105 -9.22 5.45 -44.62
N THR A 106 -10.44 4.92 -44.71
CA THR A 106 -11.52 5.16 -43.74
C THR A 106 -12.10 3.83 -43.27
N GLU A 107 -12.54 3.74 -42.02
CA GLU A 107 -13.15 2.53 -41.45
C GLU A 107 -14.40 2.08 -42.23
N LYS A 108 -15.16 3.04 -42.78
CA LYS A 108 -16.40 2.81 -43.52
C LYS A 108 -16.19 2.24 -44.92
N ASP A 109 -15.21 2.75 -45.66
CA ASP A 109 -15.05 2.49 -47.10
C ASP A 109 -13.74 1.74 -47.43
N GLY A 110 -12.86 1.53 -46.44
CA GLY A 110 -11.55 0.88 -46.54
C GLY A 110 -11.55 -0.65 -46.43
N VAL A 111 -10.40 -1.26 -46.13
CA VAL A 111 -10.31 -2.66 -45.70
C VAL A 111 -10.70 -2.79 -44.22
N ALA A 112 -11.29 -3.91 -43.81
CA ALA A 112 -11.62 -4.12 -42.40
C ALA A 112 -10.33 -4.36 -41.58
N VAL A 113 -10.22 -3.73 -40.40
CA VAL A 113 -9.08 -3.89 -39.49
C VAL A 113 -9.60 -4.29 -38.11
N GLU A 114 -8.98 -5.28 -37.49
CA GLU A 114 -9.29 -5.69 -36.11
C GLU A 114 -7.98 -5.91 -35.33
N ILE A 115 -7.83 -5.17 -34.23
CA ILE A 115 -6.72 -5.35 -33.28
C ILE A 115 -7.11 -6.46 -32.30
N VAL A 116 -6.31 -7.51 -32.25
CA VAL A 116 -6.54 -8.68 -31.39
C VAL A 116 -5.52 -8.66 -30.25
N PRO A 117 -5.97 -8.46 -28.99
CA PRO A 117 -5.05 -8.21 -27.88
C PRO A 117 -4.33 -9.49 -27.40
N GLY A 118 -3.12 -9.28 -26.88
CA GLY A 118 -2.26 -10.32 -26.32
C GLY A 118 -1.71 -9.95 -24.94
N ILE A 119 -1.14 -10.93 -24.23
CA ILE A 119 -0.54 -10.70 -22.91
C ILE A 119 0.83 -10.03 -23.09
N SER A 120 0.92 -8.72 -22.81
CA SER A 120 2.16 -7.97 -22.99
C SER A 120 3.29 -8.41 -22.04
N ALA A 121 4.53 -8.05 -22.38
CA ALA A 121 5.71 -8.50 -21.66
C ALA A 121 5.73 -8.06 -20.18
N ILE A 122 5.24 -6.85 -19.87
CA ILE A 122 5.09 -6.38 -18.47
C ILE A 122 4.26 -7.35 -17.63
N ASN A 123 3.08 -7.77 -18.10
CA ASN A 123 2.21 -8.69 -17.37
C ASN A 123 2.82 -10.10 -17.30
N SER A 124 3.41 -10.55 -18.41
CA SER A 124 4.05 -11.88 -18.52
C SER A 124 5.26 -12.03 -17.60
N CYS A 125 6.06 -10.98 -17.44
CA CYS A 125 7.20 -10.98 -16.53
C CYS A 125 6.77 -10.75 -15.08
N ALA A 126 5.73 -9.94 -14.85
CA ALA A 126 5.19 -9.71 -13.51
C ALA A 126 4.61 -10.99 -12.87
N SER A 127 3.87 -11.82 -13.62
CA SER A 127 3.31 -13.08 -13.11
C SER A 127 4.37 -14.09 -12.66
N ILE A 128 5.55 -14.08 -13.30
CA ILE A 128 6.70 -14.91 -12.91
C ILE A 128 7.34 -14.35 -11.62
N LEU A 129 7.56 -13.03 -11.59
CA LEU A 129 8.21 -12.31 -10.48
C LEU A 129 7.36 -12.19 -9.21
N GLY A 130 6.02 -12.28 -9.30
CA GLY A 130 5.11 -12.18 -8.17
C GLY A 130 4.02 -11.12 -8.38
N ALA A 131 4.15 -9.98 -7.70
CA ALA A 131 3.23 -8.85 -7.81
C ALA A 131 3.94 -7.48 -7.95
N PRO A 132 4.95 -7.32 -8.82
CA PRO A 132 5.67 -6.05 -8.95
C PRO A 132 4.83 -4.93 -9.59
N VAL A 133 3.77 -5.25 -10.35
CA VAL A 133 2.95 -4.29 -11.12
C VAL A 133 1.54 -4.17 -10.52
N MET A 134 1.48 -3.97 -9.20
CA MET A 134 0.24 -3.86 -8.42
C MET A 134 -0.21 -2.40 -8.19
N HIS A 135 0.72 -1.45 -8.30
CA HIS A 135 0.47 0.00 -8.27
C HIS A 135 0.63 0.60 -9.67
N ASP A 136 0.44 1.92 -9.76
CA ASP A 136 0.69 2.72 -10.96
C ASP A 136 2.04 2.39 -11.59
N SER A 137 2.03 2.15 -12.90
CA SER A 137 3.20 1.69 -13.65
C SER A 137 3.34 2.34 -15.02
N CYS A 138 4.58 2.37 -15.52
CA CYS A 138 4.95 2.92 -16.81
C CYS A 138 5.71 1.88 -17.63
N THR A 139 5.33 1.71 -18.90
CA THR A 139 6.13 1.01 -19.91
C THR A 139 7.00 2.01 -20.65
N ILE A 140 8.30 1.74 -20.75
CA ILE A 140 9.26 2.61 -21.46
C ILE A 140 10.19 1.77 -22.33
N SER A 141 10.15 1.94 -23.64
CA SER A 141 11.17 1.36 -24.53
C SER A 141 12.47 2.17 -24.48
N LEU A 142 13.61 1.48 -24.38
CA LEU A 142 14.95 2.06 -24.54
C LEU A 142 15.45 2.04 -25.99
N SER A 143 14.56 1.85 -26.96
CA SER A 143 14.90 1.91 -28.38
C SER A 143 14.87 3.35 -28.91
N ASP A 144 16.05 3.93 -29.11
CA ASP A 144 16.24 5.28 -29.64
C ASP A 144 16.21 5.37 -31.19
N HIS A 145 15.81 4.29 -31.87
CA HIS A 145 15.75 4.22 -33.34
C HIS A 145 14.72 5.16 -33.96
N LEU A 146 13.55 5.31 -33.33
CA LEU A 146 12.43 6.17 -33.78
C LEU A 146 12.04 7.23 -32.74
N THR A 147 12.82 7.38 -31.67
CA THR A 147 12.54 8.36 -30.61
C THR A 147 13.87 8.89 -30.06
N PRO A 148 14.15 10.21 -30.12
CA PRO A 148 15.40 10.77 -29.62
C PRO A 148 15.64 10.41 -28.15
N TRP A 149 16.88 10.03 -27.81
CA TRP A 149 17.24 9.60 -26.46
C TRP A 149 16.87 10.61 -25.36
N THR A 150 16.93 11.91 -25.65
CA THR A 150 16.51 13.00 -24.74
C THR A 150 15.03 12.90 -24.32
N VAL A 151 14.16 12.42 -25.20
CA VAL A 151 12.73 12.18 -24.90
C VAL A 151 12.55 10.92 -24.05
N ILE A 152 13.35 9.88 -24.29
CA ILE A 152 13.34 8.64 -23.49
C ILE A 152 13.86 8.92 -22.08
N ALA A 153 15.00 9.61 -21.95
CA ALA A 153 15.56 10.05 -20.67
C ALA A 153 14.54 10.87 -19.86
N LYS A 154 13.86 11.85 -20.49
CA LYS A 154 12.80 12.63 -19.83
C LYS A 154 11.62 11.78 -19.34
N ARG A 155 11.23 10.72 -20.07
CA ARG A 155 10.19 9.77 -19.63
C ARG A 155 10.64 8.96 -18.41
N ILE A 156 11.89 8.49 -18.39
CA ILE A 156 12.48 7.76 -17.26
C ILE A 156 12.59 8.67 -16.03
N GLU A 157 13.03 9.92 -16.23
CA GLU A 157 13.18 10.92 -15.17
C GLU A 157 11.83 11.29 -14.54
N ALA A 158 10.79 11.49 -15.37
CA ALA A 158 9.42 11.73 -14.88
C ALA A 158 8.83 10.51 -14.14
N ALA A 159 9.01 9.29 -14.66
CA ALA A 159 8.53 8.07 -14.01
C ALA A 159 9.30 7.77 -12.70
N GLY A 160 10.59 8.13 -12.64
CA GLY A 160 11.41 8.12 -11.42
C GLY A 160 10.86 9.08 -10.37
N MET A 161 10.75 10.36 -10.72
CA MET A 161 10.27 11.45 -9.86
C MET A 161 8.86 11.24 -9.30
N ALA A 162 7.96 10.63 -10.09
CA ALA A 162 6.58 10.33 -9.68
C ALA A 162 6.39 8.89 -9.15
N ASP A 163 7.47 8.20 -8.80
CA ASP A 163 7.51 6.87 -8.16
C ASP A 163 6.61 5.77 -8.78
N PHE A 164 6.54 5.75 -10.12
CA PHE A 164 5.88 4.66 -10.85
C PHE A 164 6.69 3.37 -10.82
N VAL A 165 6.06 2.20 -10.82
CA VAL A 165 6.76 0.95 -11.20
C VAL A 165 7.15 1.04 -12.69
N ILE A 166 8.38 0.70 -13.06
CA ILE A 166 8.87 0.90 -14.44
C ILE A 166 9.19 -0.44 -15.10
N ALA A 167 8.54 -0.73 -16.22
CA ALA A 167 8.89 -1.84 -17.11
C ALA A 167 9.67 -1.32 -18.33
N LEU A 168 10.97 -1.63 -18.39
CA LEU A 168 11.83 -1.24 -19.51
C LEU A 168 11.79 -2.29 -20.62
N TYR A 169 11.37 -1.85 -21.80
CA TYR A 169 11.26 -2.65 -23.03
C TYR A 169 12.49 -2.44 -23.93
N ASN A 170 12.83 -3.48 -24.69
CA ASN A 170 13.98 -3.51 -25.60
C ASN A 170 15.30 -3.01 -24.94
N PRO A 171 15.59 -3.35 -23.66
CA PRO A 171 16.47 -2.56 -22.79
C PRO A 171 17.91 -2.45 -23.30
N LYS A 172 18.45 -3.51 -23.90
CA LYS A 172 19.82 -3.58 -24.41
C LYS A 172 19.89 -4.38 -25.71
N SER A 173 20.83 -4.04 -26.58
CA SER A 173 21.15 -4.79 -27.80
C SER A 173 22.65 -4.69 -28.11
N GLY A 174 23.14 -5.48 -29.08
CA GLY A 174 24.55 -5.42 -29.50
C GLY A 174 25.02 -4.06 -30.06
N ARG A 175 24.10 -3.11 -30.33
CA ARG A 175 24.41 -1.71 -30.67
C ARG A 175 23.93 -0.70 -29.61
N ARG A 176 22.93 -1.05 -28.79
CA ARG A 176 22.34 -0.19 -27.75
C ARG A 176 22.72 -0.72 -26.37
N THR A 177 23.88 -0.30 -25.87
CA THR A 177 24.42 -0.69 -24.55
C THR A 177 24.39 0.44 -23.51
N ARG A 178 24.54 1.69 -23.95
CA ARG A 178 24.57 2.90 -23.11
C ARG A 178 23.22 3.19 -22.43
N GLN A 179 22.12 2.91 -23.12
CA GLN A 179 20.77 3.34 -22.76
C GLN A 179 20.30 2.76 -21.42
N ILE A 180 20.61 1.49 -21.13
CA ILE A 180 20.24 0.86 -19.84
C ILE A 180 21.08 1.40 -18.66
N VAL A 181 22.33 1.78 -18.92
CA VAL A 181 23.22 2.38 -17.91
C VAL A 181 22.74 3.79 -17.56
N GLU A 182 22.37 4.59 -18.55
CA GLU A 182 21.80 5.92 -18.30
C GLU A 182 20.39 5.86 -17.70
N ALA A 183 19.58 4.84 -18.03
CA ALA A 183 18.31 4.60 -17.36
C ALA A 183 18.49 4.32 -15.86
N GLN A 184 19.46 3.48 -15.50
CA GLN A 184 19.84 3.22 -14.10
C GLN A 184 20.30 4.51 -13.41
N ASN A 185 21.25 5.24 -14.02
CA ASN A 185 21.80 6.50 -13.47
C ASN A 185 20.74 7.60 -13.28
N ILE A 186 19.69 7.63 -14.10
CA ILE A 186 18.56 8.55 -13.91
C ILE A 186 17.71 8.12 -12.71
N LEU A 187 17.40 6.83 -12.58
CA LEU A 187 16.53 6.33 -11.51
C LEU A 187 17.20 6.32 -10.13
N LEU A 188 18.52 6.13 -10.07
CA LEU A 188 19.32 6.26 -8.84
C LEU A 188 19.29 7.69 -8.23
N LYS A 189 18.82 8.71 -8.96
CA LYS A 189 18.55 10.04 -8.39
C LYS A 189 17.29 10.10 -7.53
N TYR A 190 16.36 9.16 -7.72
CA TYR A 190 14.99 9.20 -7.16
C TYR A 190 14.67 7.97 -6.30
N ARG A 191 15.52 6.95 -6.29
CA ARG A 191 15.25 5.64 -5.67
C ARG A 191 16.48 5.11 -4.94
N SER A 192 16.23 4.32 -3.90
CA SER A 192 17.27 3.59 -3.20
C SER A 192 18.04 2.69 -4.18
N PRO A 193 19.39 2.60 -4.09
CA PRO A 193 20.17 1.64 -4.89
C PRO A 193 19.67 0.20 -4.74
N ASP A 194 19.08 -0.14 -3.58
CA ASP A 194 18.50 -1.44 -3.28
C ASP A 194 17.12 -1.72 -3.87
N THR A 195 16.48 -0.75 -4.55
CA THR A 195 15.10 -0.92 -5.05
C THR A 195 14.98 -2.21 -5.87
N PRO A 196 14.00 -3.10 -5.59
CA PRO A 196 13.91 -4.40 -6.25
C PRO A 196 13.79 -4.31 -7.77
N VAL A 197 14.62 -5.08 -8.47
CA VAL A 197 14.61 -5.23 -9.92
C VAL A 197 14.44 -6.71 -10.28
N GLY A 198 13.50 -6.98 -11.20
CA GLY A 198 13.31 -8.28 -11.82
C GLY A 198 13.77 -8.24 -13.27
N LEU A 199 14.76 -9.05 -13.61
CA LEU A 199 15.18 -9.29 -15.00
C LEU A 199 14.55 -10.59 -15.47
N VAL A 200 13.67 -10.53 -16.47
CA VAL A 200 13.04 -11.72 -17.06
C VAL A 200 13.37 -11.79 -18.53
N LYS A 201 14.19 -12.77 -18.89
CA LYS A 201 14.62 -13.09 -20.25
C LYS A 201 13.76 -14.22 -20.78
N SER A 202 13.18 -14.03 -21.98
CA SER A 202 12.39 -15.05 -22.69
C SER A 202 11.24 -15.65 -21.85
N ALA A 203 10.43 -14.80 -21.20
CA ALA A 203 9.27 -15.22 -20.42
C ALA A 203 8.38 -16.23 -21.18
N TYR A 204 8.05 -17.34 -20.53
CA TYR A 204 7.28 -18.45 -21.09
C TYR A 204 7.81 -18.96 -22.44
N ARG A 205 9.12 -19.24 -22.50
CA ARG A 205 9.80 -19.94 -23.62
C ARG A 205 10.89 -20.85 -23.05
N GLU A 206 11.39 -21.80 -23.84
CA GLU A 206 12.42 -22.77 -23.42
C GLU A 206 13.64 -22.14 -22.72
N ASN A 207 14.09 -20.98 -23.22
CA ASN A 207 15.25 -20.25 -22.72
C ASN A 207 14.88 -19.19 -21.66
N GLN A 208 13.82 -19.43 -20.88
CA GLN A 208 13.40 -18.55 -19.79
C GLN A 208 14.50 -18.45 -18.72
N ASN A 209 14.88 -17.23 -18.37
CA ASN A 209 15.77 -16.97 -17.24
C ASN A 209 15.24 -15.79 -16.42
N VAL A 210 15.30 -15.93 -15.10
CA VAL A 210 14.77 -14.96 -14.12
C VAL A 210 15.88 -14.62 -13.15
N VAL A 211 16.15 -13.33 -12.97
CA VAL A 211 17.09 -12.83 -11.97
C VAL A 211 16.36 -11.80 -11.09
N LEU A 212 16.51 -11.97 -9.78
CA LEU A 212 16.11 -11.00 -8.77
C LEU A 212 17.38 -10.27 -8.33
N THR A 213 17.37 -8.94 -8.40
CA THR A 213 18.56 -8.09 -8.24
C THR A 213 18.14 -6.70 -7.77
N THR A 214 19.08 -5.81 -7.45
CA THR A 214 18.78 -4.43 -7.03
C THR A 214 18.94 -3.42 -8.18
N LEU A 215 18.47 -2.20 -7.98
CA LEU A 215 18.70 -1.09 -8.91
C LEU A 215 20.21 -0.77 -9.07
N ALA A 216 21.05 -1.09 -8.09
CA ALA A 216 22.50 -1.01 -8.18
C ALA A 216 23.10 -2.15 -9.02
N GLU A 217 22.74 -3.40 -8.71
CA GLU A 217 23.38 -4.61 -9.23
C GLU A 217 22.84 -5.05 -10.61
N MET A 218 21.70 -4.50 -11.06
CA MET A 218 21.02 -4.95 -12.29
C MET A 218 21.89 -4.95 -13.57
N LEU A 219 22.98 -4.17 -13.63
CA LEU A 219 23.89 -4.14 -14.77
C LEU A 219 24.93 -5.27 -14.78
N GLU A 220 25.13 -5.98 -13.67
CA GLU A 220 26.08 -7.10 -13.55
C GLU A 220 25.55 -8.38 -14.22
N HIS A 221 24.27 -8.40 -14.58
CA HIS A 221 23.58 -9.54 -15.17
C HIS A 221 23.34 -9.39 -16.69
N ASP A 222 23.03 -10.50 -17.37
CA ASP A 222 22.77 -10.51 -18.82
C ASP A 222 21.42 -9.88 -19.19
N ILE A 223 21.43 -8.57 -19.42
CA ILE A 223 20.34 -7.86 -20.08
C ILE A 223 20.55 -7.87 -21.59
N GLY A 224 19.65 -8.55 -22.32
CA GLY A 224 19.62 -8.62 -23.77
C GLY A 224 18.30 -8.11 -24.37
N MET A 225 18.12 -8.34 -25.69
CA MET A 225 16.94 -7.87 -26.43
C MET A 225 15.63 -8.58 -26.00
N LEU A 226 15.75 -9.83 -25.56
CA LEU A 226 14.64 -10.66 -25.06
C LEU A 226 14.41 -10.53 -23.55
N THR A 227 15.14 -9.63 -22.87
CA THR A 227 14.97 -9.32 -21.44
C THR A 227 13.97 -8.19 -21.27
N THR A 228 13.01 -8.34 -20.37
CA THR A 228 12.25 -7.22 -19.79
C THR A 228 12.81 -6.93 -18.40
N VAL A 229 13.01 -5.66 -18.09
CA VAL A 229 13.43 -5.21 -16.75
C VAL A 229 12.20 -4.62 -16.06
N ILE A 230 11.81 -5.13 -14.89
CA ILE A 230 10.80 -4.49 -14.05
C ILE A 230 11.49 -3.92 -12.81
N ILE A 231 11.44 -2.59 -12.66
CA ILE A 231 12.03 -1.84 -11.55
C ILE A 231 10.90 -1.40 -10.62
N GLY A 232 10.99 -1.81 -9.36
CA GLY A 232 10.07 -1.42 -8.29
C GLY A 232 10.03 0.08 -8.04
N ASN A 233 9.00 0.52 -7.32
CA ASN A 233 8.90 1.85 -6.74
C ASN A 233 9.40 1.86 -5.28
N SER A 234 9.34 3.00 -4.60
CA SER A 234 9.78 3.16 -3.19
C SER A 234 9.16 2.13 -2.23
N SER A 235 7.89 1.75 -2.46
CA SER A 235 7.14 0.80 -1.63
C SER A 235 7.42 -0.68 -1.95
N THR A 236 8.15 -0.98 -3.03
CA THR A 236 8.35 -2.35 -3.53
C THR A 236 9.39 -3.10 -2.71
N PHE A 237 9.10 -4.34 -2.32
CA PHE A 237 9.97 -5.17 -1.47
C PHE A 237 10.12 -6.61 -1.99
N PHE A 238 11.12 -7.32 -1.46
CA PHE A 238 11.31 -8.75 -1.68
C PHE A 238 10.66 -9.57 -0.56
N TYR A 239 10.00 -10.66 -0.93
CA TYR A 239 9.48 -11.66 0.01
C TYR A 239 9.42 -13.03 -0.67
N ASP A 240 9.98 -14.07 -0.04
CA ASP A 240 10.00 -15.47 -0.54
C ASP A 240 10.28 -15.62 -2.05
N ASN A 241 11.41 -15.04 -2.51
CA ASN A 241 11.80 -15.03 -3.93
C ASN A 241 10.74 -14.43 -4.89
N LYS A 242 9.94 -13.48 -4.38
CA LYS A 242 9.01 -12.65 -5.15
C LYS A 242 9.32 -11.17 -4.96
N ILE A 243 9.02 -10.40 -6.01
CA ILE A 243 8.93 -8.94 -5.95
C ILE A 243 7.46 -8.59 -5.70
N ILE A 244 7.19 -7.81 -4.65
CA ILE A 244 5.84 -7.41 -4.25
C ILE A 244 5.78 -5.90 -4.12
N THR A 245 4.89 -5.30 -4.89
CA THR A 245 4.50 -3.90 -4.73
C THR A 245 3.19 -3.84 -3.94
N PRO A 246 3.12 -3.15 -2.79
CA PRO A 246 1.87 -2.90 -2.09
C PRO A 246 0.85 -2.19 -2.98
N ARG A 247 -0.43 -2.53 -2.83
CA ARG A 247 -1.55 -1.83 -3.49
C ARG A 247 -1.92 -0.52 -2.78
N GLY A 248 -0.94 0.25 -2.29
CA GLY A 248 -1.12 1.49 -1.51
C GLY A 248 -1.79 1.33 -0.13
N TYR A 249 -2.23 0.12 0.24
CA TYR A 249 -3.13 -0.14 1.36
C TYR A 249 -2.45 -0.63 2.65
N GLN A 250 -1.22 -0.19 2.97
CA GLN A 250 -0.53 -0.61 4.22
C GLN A 250 -1.36 -0.34 5.49
N ARG A 251 -2.14 0.76 5.53
CA ARG A 251 -3.08 1.07 6.63
C ARG A 251 -4.37 0.24 6.66
N LYS A 252 -4.63 -0.62 5.65
CA LYS A 252 -5.94 -1.28 5.44
C LYS A 252 -5.90 -2.81 5.53
N TYR A 253 -4.72 -3.41 5.52
CA TYR A 253 -4.52 -4.86 5.63
C TYR A 253 -3.48 -5.17 6.70
N THR A 254 -3.93 -5.36 7.95
CA THR A 254 -3.16 -6.12 8.94
C THR A 254 -3.10 -7.57 8.45
N LEU A 255 -1.97 -7.99 7.89
CA LEU A 255 -1.84 -9.24 7.11
C LEU A 255 -2.06 -10.56 7.88
N GLY A 256 -2.46 -10.50 9.15
CA GLY A 256 -2.90 -11.64 9.95
C GLY A 256 -4.43 -11.74 10.19
N GLU A 257 -5.22 -10.71 9.85
CA GLU A 257 -6.68 -10.72 10.11
C GLU A 257 -7.47 -11.27 8.91
N GLY A 258 -7.90 -12.54 8.98
CA GLY A 258 -8.59 -13.27 7.89
C GLY A 258 -10.00 -12.79 7.51
N LYS A 259 -10.41 -11.56 7.85
CA LYS A 259 -11.67 -10.93 7.44
C LYS A 259 -11.46 -9.46 7.12
N GLN A 260 -11.64 -9.09 5.85
CA GLN A 260 -11.57 -7.71 5.36
C GLN A 260 -12.70 -6.87 6.00
N SER A 261 -12.34 -5.92 6.87
CA SER A 261 -13.25 -5.27 7.83
C SER A 261 -14.14 -4.14 7.28
N LEU A 262 -13.95 -3.72 6.03
CA LEU A 262 -14.68 -2.60 5.41
C LEU A 262 -15.43 -3.00 4.13
N LYS A 263 -16.76 -2.84 4.14
CA LYS A 263 -17.62 -3.00 2.94
C LYS A 263 -17.27 -1.94 1.87
N PRO A 264 -17.51 -2.18 0.57
CA PRO A 264 -17.13 -1.24 -0.50
C PRO A 264 -17.63 0.19 -0.28
N HIS A 265 -18.90 0.36 0.12
CA HIS A 265 -19.51 1.67 0.37
C HIS A 265 -18.96 2.40 1.63
N GLN A 266 -18.12 1.75 2.45
CA GLN A 266 -17.42 2.37 3.58
C GLN A 266 -16.01 2.84 3.21
N ARG A 267 -15.52 2.51 2.00
CA ARG A 267 -14.19 2.89 1.51
C ARG A 267 -14.22 4.32 0.97
N LEU A 268 -15.27 4.66 0.21
CA LEU A 268 -15.58 5.99 -0.36
C LEU A 268 -15.99 7.05 0.69
N LYS A 269 -15.47 6.97 1.91
CA LYS A 269 -15.66 7.96 2.98
C LYS A 269 -14.39 8.78 3.14
N LYS A 270 -14.54 10.10 3.29
CA LYS A 270 -13.42 11.04 3.40
C LYS A 270 -12.53 10.74 4.61
N GLU A 271 -13.12 10.19 5.68
CA GLU A 271 -12.43 9.71 6.87
C GLU A 271 -11.53 8.47 6.63
N ALA A 272 -11.75 7.71 5.54
CA ALA A 272 -11.12 6.41 5.28
C ALA A 272 -10.23 6.38 4.02
N GLU A 273 -10.51 7.23 3.04
CA GLU A 273 -9.69 7.46 1.84
C GLU A 273 -9.67 8.99 1.55
N PRO A 274 -8.91 9.80 2.31
CA PRO A 274 -8.94 11.27 2.19
C PRO A 274 -8.61 11.80 0.78
N TRP A 275 -7.71 11.11 0.08
CA TRP A 275 -7.29 11.38 -1.30
C TRP A 275 -8.38 11.10 -2.37
N ALA A 276 -9.49 10.46 -2.00
CA ALA A 276 -10.51 10.01 -2.96
C ALA A 276 -11.61 11.04 -3.25
N LEU A 277 -11.63 12.17 -2.52
CA LEU A 277 -12.71 13.18 -2.61
C LEU A 277 -12.21 14.62 -2.78
N ASP A 278 -10.98 14.94 -2.36
CA ASP A 278 -10.37 16.26 -2.55
C ASP A 278 -9.33 16.23 -3.69
N GLN A 279 -9.82 16.13 -4.94
CA GLN A 279 -8.99 16.48 -6.09
C GLN A 279 -9.14 17.97 -6.40
N ASP A 280 -8.30 18.80 -5.77
CA ASP A 280 -8.10 20.18 -6.21
C ASP A 280 -6.63 20.62 -6.06
N THR A 281 -6.10 21.22 -7.13
CA THR A 281 -4.79 21.89 -7.24
C THR A 281 -3.57 21.22 -6.57
N GLY A 282 -2.74 20.52 -7.36
CA GLY A 282 -1.52 19.89 -6.85
C GLY A 282 -0.30 20.81 -6.77
N GLU A 283 0.34 20.85 -5.60
CA GLU A 283 1.77 21.15 -5.44
C GLU A 283 2.45 19.97 -4.73
N ALA A 284 3.39 19.30 -5.41
CA ALA A 284 4.13 18.18 -4.84
C ALA A 284 5.39 18.70 -4.12
N GLN A 285 5.39 18.69 -2.78
CA GLN A 285 6.58 19.07 -2.00
C GLN A 285 7.67 18.01 -2.14
N SER A 286 8.86 18.43 -2.59
CA SER A 286 10.02 17.57 -2.82
C SER A 286 10.81 17.34 -1.53
N GLY A 287 10.97 16.08 -1.12
CA GLY A 287 11.75 15.69 0.05
C GLY A 287 12.43 14.33 -0.12
N TYR A 288 13.54 14.30 -0.87
CA TYR A 288 14.42 13.13 -1.00
C TYR A 288 15.88 13.55 -0.83
N GLU A 289 16.38 13.48 0.40
CA GLU A 289 17.83 13.51 0.66
C GLU A 289 18.30 12.25 1.40
N GLN A 290 19.34 11.67 0.80
CA GLN A 290 20.18 10.53 1.15
C GLN A 290 20.18 10.04 2.61
N ILE A 291 19.96 8.73 2.78
CA ILE A 291 20.66 7.90 3.78
C ILE A 291 21.15 6.61 3.09
N VAL A 292 22.24 6.01 3.59
CA VAL A 292 22.83 4.73 3.14
C VAL A 292 22.37 3.58 4.07
N LYS A 293 22.35 2.33 3.59
CA LYS A 293 21.70 1.17 4.26
C LYS A 293 22.58 0.29 5.21
N PRO A 294 22.71 -1.06 5.03
CA PRO A 294 22.77 -2.50 6.40
C PRO A 294 23.62 -2.46 7.73
N LYS A 295 23.79 -3.54 8.54
CA LYS A 295 23.04 -4.71 9.14
C LYS A 295 24.04 -5.40 10.11
N GLN A 296 23.60 -6.29 11.03
CA GLN A 296 24.00 -7.73 10.95
C GLN A 296 23.30 -8.68 11.93
N GLU A 297 22.74 -9.75 11.37
CA GLU A 297 23.07 -11.11 11.81
C GLU A 297 23.69 -11.88 10.62
N ILE A 298 24.29 -13.03 10.94
CA ILE A 298 25.57 -13.49 10.37
C ILE A 298 25.41 -14.49 9.22
N SER A 299 26.16 -14.27 8.14
CA SER A 299 26.16 -15.07 6.91
C SER A 299 27.32 -16.09 6.84
N SER A 300 27.34 -16.90 5.77
CA SER A 300 28.46 -17.81 5.48
C SER A 300 29.79 -17.10 5.19
N VAL A 301 29.75 -15.84 4.73
CA VAL A 301 30.95 -15.00 4.54
C VAL A 301 31.56 -14.62 5.88
N ASP A 302 30.72 -14.32 6.88
CA ASP A 302 31.16 -13.93 8.22
C ASP A 302 31.76 -15.11 8.99
N MET A 303 31.27 -16.33 8.75
CA MET A 303 31.94 -17.55 9.22
C MET A 303 33.34 -17.74 8.61
N ALA A 304 33.54 -17.36 7.34
CA ALA A 304 34.86 -17.41 6.71
C ALA A 304 35.83 -16.35 7.27
N PHE A 305 35.38 -15.11 7.48
CA PHE A 305 36.20 -14.08 8.15
C PHE A 305 36.53 -14.45 9.60
N LYS A 306 35.60 -15.04 10.35
CA LYS A 306 35.83 -15.54 11.72
C LYS A 306 36.83 -16.71 11.77
N ALA A 307 36.88 -17.54 10.73
CA ALA A 307 37.93 -18.56 10.60
C ALA A 307 39.29 -17.93 10.25
N LEU A 308 39.31 -16.87 9.43
CA LEU A 308 40.54 -16.19 9.01
C LEU A 308 41.19 -15.39 10.16
N SER A 309 40.41 -14.66 10.95
CA SER A 309 40.93 -13.89 12.09
C SER A 309 41.52 -14.77 13.20
N MET A 310 41.01 -16.00 13.38
CA MET A 310 41.62 -17.01 14.25
C MET A 310 43.01 -17.48 13.79
N VAL A 311 43.32 -17.36 12.49
CA VAL A 311 44.63 -17.71 11.92
C VAL A 311 45.59 -16.52 11.91
N THR A 312 45.12 -15.32 11.57
CA THR A 312 45.96 -14.10 11.47
C THR A 312 46.18 -13.39 12.81
N LYS A 313 45.28 -13.57 13.78
CA LYS A 313 45.19 -12.83 15.05
C LYS A 313 44.97 -11.31 14.89
N THR A 314 44.32 -10.92 13.79
CA THR A 314 43.90 -9.53 13.55
C THR A 314 42.40 -9.49 13.27
N GLU A 315 41.70 -8.55 13.89
CA GLU A 315 40.27 -8.31 13.63
C GLU A 315 40.08 -7.52 12.32
N LEU A 316 39.03 -7.87 11.57
CA LEU A 316 38.65 -7.28 10.29
C LEU A 316 37.12 -7.29 10.19
N GLU A 317 36.52 -6.16 9.84
CA GLU A 317 35.06 -5.98 9.74
C GLU A 317 34.55 -6.15 8.30
N ASN A 318 33.25 -6.45 8.14
CA ASN A 318 32.62 -6.72 6.85
C ASN A 318 31.90 -5.46 6.30
N PRO A 319 32.39 -4.83 5.21
CA PRO A 319 31.90 -3.52 4.77
C PRO A 319 30.62 -3.55 3.93
N PHE A 320 30.16 -4.73 3.48
CA PHE A 320 29.01 -4.83 2.56
C PHE A 320 27.70 -5.23 3.21
N LEU A 321 27.73 -5.61 4.50
CA LEU A 321 26.50 -5.67 5.26
C LEU A 321 26.12 -4.28 5.75
N VAL A 322 25.54 -3.59 4.77
CA VAL A 322 24.47 -2.53 4.84
C VAL A 322 21.47 -2.91 4.55
N GLN A 323 20.51 -3.29 5.48
CA GLN A 323 19.14 -2.77 5.60
C GLN A 323 19.18 -1.28 5.96
N GLN A 324 18.20 -0.54 5.46
CA GLN A 324 17.68 0.61 6.19
C GLN A 324 16.65 0.06 7.18
N PRO A 325 16.62 0.59 8.41
CA PRO A 325 15.40 0.56 9.18
C PRO A 325 14.30 1.33 8.43
N ILE A 326 13.08 0.82 8.39
CA ILE A 326 11.94 1.54 7.83
C ILE A 326 11.38 2.42 8.95
N GLU A 327 11.50 3.74 8.80
CA GLU A 327 10.86 4.70 9.72
C GLU A 327 9.34 4.74 9.48
N ASP A 328 8.62 3.76 10.02
CA ASP A 328 7.16 3.82 10.08
C ASP A 328 6.71 4.99 10.98
N VAL A 329 5.57 5.59 10.68
CA VAL A 329 4.98 6.64 11.53
C VAL A 329 4.36 5.98 12.76
N PHE A 330 5.12 5.99 13.87
CA PHE A 330 4.66 5.51 15.16
C PHE A 330 3.79 6.58 15.82
N GLU A 331 2.55 6.23 16.12
CA GLU A 331 1.61 7.09 16.84
C GLU A 331 1.26 6.50 18.20
N PHE A 332 1.38 7.30 19.26
CA PHE A 332 1.07 6.92 20.64
C PHE A 332 0.66 8.14 21.46
N SER A 333 0.30 7.93 22.73
CA SER A 333 0.00 9.00 23.67
C SER A 333 0.80 8.86 24.96
N VAL A 334 1.14 10.00 25.58
CA VAL A 334 1.98 10.09 26.76
C VAL A 334 1.33 10.99 27.81
N SER A 335 1.28 10.55 29.07
CA SER A 335 0.89 11.38 30.22
C SER A 335 1.82 11.16 31.41
N PRO A 336 1.89 12.09 32.38
CA PRO A 336 2.62 11.89 33.63
C PRO A 336 1.85 11.07 34.67
N GLY A 337 0.82 10.31 34.25
CA GLY A 337 -0.04 9.51 35.12
C GLY A 337 -1.50 9.46 34.66
N VAL A 338 -2.31 8.79 35.48
CA VAL A 338 -3.76 8.60 35.25
C VAL A 338 -4.59 9.71 35.91
N ALA A 339 -4.19 10.09 37.13
CA ALA A 339 -4.73 11.23 37.89
C ALA A 339 -3.73 12.40 37.98
N ASN A 340 -2.42 12.12 37.92
CA ASN A 340 -1.41 13.18 37.81
C ASN A 340 -1.40 13.79 36.40
N LYS A 341 -1.30 15.11 36.34
CA LYS A 341 -1.20 15.90 35.09
C LYS A 341 -0.01 16.85 35.06
N MET A 342 0.81 16.88 36.10
CA MET A 342 2.02 17.68 36.16
C MET A 342 3.18 16.91 35.54
N ILE A 343 3.69 17.39 34.41
CA ILE A 343 4.98 16.96 33.85
C ILE A 343 6.09 17.73 34.59
N THR A 344 7.09 17.01 35.09
CA THR A 344 8.29 17.61 35.68
C THR A 344 9.24 18.12 34.59
N PRO A 345 10.14 19.10 34.88
CA PRO A 345 11.12 19.57 33.89
C PRO A 345 12.01 18.45 33.32
N GLU A 346 12.32 17.43 34.12
CA GLU A 346 13.05 16.24 33.71
C GLU A 346 12.27 15.42 32.67
N GLN A 347 11.00 15.10 32.99
CA GLN A 347 10.10 14.41 32.05
C GLN A 347 9.88 15.20 30.76
N MET A 348 9.79 16.54 30.84
CA MET A 348 9.64 17.39 29.65
C MET A 348 10.89 17.33 28.76
N ARG A 349 12.09 17.31 29.36
CA ARG A 349 13.35 17.10 28.64
C ARG A 349 13.38 15.73 27.97
N VAL A 350 13.11 14.65 28.73
CA VAL A 350 13.13 13.30 28.17
C VAL A 350 12.11 13.12 27.06
N LEU A 351 10.91 13.70 27.20
CA LEU A 351 9.87 13.70 26.16
C LEU A 351 10.35 14.38 24.88
N ALA A 352 10.95 15.56 24.97
CA ALA A 352 11.49 16.28 23.82
C ALA A 352 12.67 15.52 23.17
N GLU A 353 13.61 14.99 23.96
CA GLU A 353 14.74 14.20 23.46
C GLU A 353 14.31 12.87 22.81
N ALA A 354 13.25 12.23 23.32
CA ALA A 354 12.77 10.94 22.81
C ALA A 354 11.97 11.07 21.50
N ILE A 355 11.50 12.29 21.18
CA ILE A 355 10.67 12.59 20.02
C ILE A 355 11.49 13.28 18.92
N GLY A 356 12.44 14.13 19.30
CA GLY A 356 13.34 14.83 18.39
C GLY A 356 12.61 15.80 17.43
N GLU A 357 13.36 16.35 16.48
CA GLU A 357 12.87 17.39 15.55
C GLU A 357 11.97 16.82 14.44
N LYS A 358 12.03 15.50 14.18
CA LYS A 358 11.13 14.80 13.22
C LYS A 358 9.72 14.57 13.77
N GLY A 359 9.54 14.61 15.10
CA GLY A 359 8.31 14.23 15.77
C GLY A 359 7.39 15.41 16.10
N THR A 360 6.13 15.11 16.36
CA THR A 360 5.08 16.08 16.69
C THR A 360 4.46 15.79 18.05
N LEU A 361 4.03 16.85 18.75
CA LEU A 361 3.44 16.83 20.08
C LEU A 361 2.15 17.67 20.09
N GLU A 362 0.99 17.01 20.21
CA GLU A 362 -0.31 17.68 20.35
C GLU A 362 -0.85 17.50 21.77
N TYR A 363 -1.02 18.60 22.52
CA TYR A 363 -1.60 18.54 23.87
C TYR A 363 -3.13 18.50 23.82
N THR A 364 -3.72 17.44 24.38
CA THR A 364 -5.15 17.15 24.25
C THR A 364 -6.00 17.69 25.42
N PRO A 365 -7.33 17.82 25.23
CA PRO A 365 -8.28 18.09 26.33
C PRO A 365 -8.30 17.01 27.43
N ASP A 366 -7.88 15.78 27.12
CA ASP A 366 -7.71 14.69 28.10
C ASP A 366 -6.30 14.72 28.77
N HIS A 367 -5.57 15.83 28.61
CA HIS A 367 -4.30 16.18 29.27
C HIS A 367 -3.11 15.25 29.03
N ARG A 368 -3.20 14.42 28.00
CA ARG A 368 -2.08 13.67 27.42
C ARG A 368 -1.54 14.38 26.19
N PHE A 369 -0.28 14.12 25.86
CA PHE A 369 0.29 14.47 24.57
C PHE A 369 0.02 13.32 23.59
N LEU A 370 -0.54 13.62 22.41
CA LEU A 370 -0.47 12.73 21.26
C LEU A 370 0.90 12.94 20.60
N VAL A 371 1.60 11.85 20.35
CA VAL A 371 2.90 11.81 19.70
C VAL A 371 2.73 11.13 18.35
N LYS A 372 3.29 11.74 17.31
CA LYS A 372 3.49 11.09 16.01
C LYS A 372 4.92 11.37 15.55
N LEU A 373 5.71 10.35 15.28
CA LEU A 373 7.04 10.50 14.68
C LEU A 373 7.38 9.33 13.73
N PRO A 374 8.18 9.55 12.67
CA PRO A 374 8.85 8.48 11.95
C PRO A 374 9.91 7.84 12.85
N THR A 375 9.85 6.52 13.06
CA THR A 375 10.86 5.78 13.82
C THR A 375 10.86 4.29 13.49
N ASP A 376 12.05 3.69 13.55
CA ASP A 376 12.30 2.25 13.46
C ASP A 376 12.36 1.55 14.83
N GLN A 377 12.48 2.32 15.91
CA GLN A 377 12.73 1.82 17.27
C GLN A 377 11.65 2.26 18.27
N PRO A 378 10.36 1.98 18.01
CA PRO A 378 9.26 2.37 18.89
C PRO A 378 9.44 1.83 20.31
N GLU A 379 9.94 0.60 20.47
CA GLU A 379 10.21 0.02 21.79
C GLU A 379 11.26 0.80 22.60
N THR A 380 12.30 1.34 21.96
CA THR A 380 13.35 2.11 22.65
C THR A 380 12.79 3.42 23.18
N ILE A 381 11.94 4.08 22.40
CA ILE A 381 11.25 5.32 22.76
C ILE A 381 10.28 5.08 23.92
N VAL A 382 9.43 4.04 23.83
CA VAL A 382 8.52 3.65 24.91
C VAL A 382 9.29 3.41 26.21
N LYS A 383 10.34 2.60 26.18
CA LYS A 383 11.16 2.28 27.37
C LYS A 383 11.83 3.52 27.97
N LYS A 384 12.34 4.47 27.16
CA LYS A 384 12.94 5.73 27.67
C LYS A 384 11.91 6.61 28.40
N LEU A 385 10.68 6.66 27.89
CA LEU A 385 9.59 7.42 28.50
C LEU A 385 9.09 6.75 29.79
N GLU A 386 8.85 5.43 29.77
CA GLU A 386 8.42 4.65 30.95
C GLU A 386 9.44 4.72 32.09
N GLN A 387 10.75 4.66 31.80
CA GLN A 387 11.83 4.88 32.77
C GLN A 387 11.81 6.26 33.43
N SER A 388 11.09 7.23 32.86
CA SER A 388 10.90 8.58 33.40
C SER A 388 9.56 8.73 34.13
N ASN A 389 8.91 7.62 34.50
CA ASN A 389 7.56 7.56 35.08
C ASN A 389 6.49 8.27 34.21
N LEU A 390 6.64 8.21 32.88
CA LEU A 390 5.59 8.61 31.94
C LEU A 390 4.78 7.37 31.54
N VAL A 391 3.46 7.48 31.54
CA VAL A 391 2.55 6.44 31.07
C VAL A 391 2.43 6.57 29.56
N VAL A 392 2.75 5.52 28.82
CA VAL A 392 2.60 5.43 27.37
C VAL A 392 1.39 4.55 27.03
N MET A 393 0.54 5.00 26.11
CA MET A 393 -0.64 4.26 25.64
C MET A 393 -0.80 4.34 24.11
N PRO A 394 -1.27 3.28 23.44
CA PRO A 394 -1.61 3.35 22.02
C PRO A 394 -2.78 4.31 21.76
N VAL A 395 -2.94 4.75 20.51
CA VAL A 395 -3.98 5.70 20.09
C VAL A 395 -4.94 5.11 19.06
N GLY A 396 -6.04 5.82 18.79
CA GLY A 396 -7.11 5.37 17.90
C GLY A 396 -8.20 4.63 18.66
N ASP A 397 -8.72 3.56 18.07
CA ASP A 397 -9.89 2.84 18.58
C ASP A 397 -9.53 1.89 19.74
N VAL A 398 -9.25 2.48 20.90
CA VAL A 398 -8.82 1.80 22.14
C VAL A 398 -9.64 2.25 23.36
N VAL A 399 -9.44 1.57 24.50
CA VAL A 399 -9.87 2.03 25.83
C VAL A 399 -8.97 3.16 26.32
N ASN A 400 -9.56 4.32 26.60
CA ASN A 400 -8.89 5.49 27.16
C ASN A 400 -9.44 5.81 28.56
N LEU A 401 -8.64 5.65 29.62
CA LEU A 401 -9.04 6.09 30.97
C LEU A 401 -8.50 7.50 31.28
N LYS A 402 -9.24 8.26 32.08
CA LYS A 402 -8.81 9.54 32.68
C LYS A 402 -9.40 9.72 34.08
N ALA A 403 -8.60 10.19 35.03
CA ALA A 403 -9.06 10.46 36.39
C ALA A 403 -9.01 11.96 36.74
N CYS A 404 -9.78 12.35 37.76
CA CYS A 404 -9.91 13.74 38.17
C CYS A 404 -8.71 14.24 39.00
N ASP A 405 -8.31 15.47 38.70
CA ASP A 405 -7.15 16.19 39.26
C ASP A 405 -7.54 17.50 39.96
N PHE A 406 -8.79 17.96 39.83
CA PHE A 406 -9.27 19.32 40.16
C PHE A 406 -8.99 19.81 41.60
N CYS A 407 -8.63 18.90 42.52
CA CYS A 407 -8.22 19.19 43.90
C CYS A 407 -6.79 18.71 44.20
N TYR A 408 -5.92 18.67 43.19
CA TYR A 408 -4.51 18.23 43.24
C TYR A 408 -4.28 16.89 43.97
N GLY A 409 -5.25 15.99 43.94
CA GLY A 409 -5.17 14.68 44.60
C GLY A 409 -5.49 14.67 46.11
N GLU A 410 -6.03 15.75 46.69
CA GLU A 410 -6.43 15.83 48.11
C GLU A 410 -7.32 14.66 48.61
N LYS A 411 -8.00 13.96 47.69
CA LYS A 411 -8.84 12.77 47.96
C LYS A 411 -8.23 11.51 47.35
N ALA A 412 -6.99 11.23 47.79
CA ALA A 412 -6.13 10.17 47.26
C ALA A 412 -6.69 8.75 47.40
N ASP A 413 -7.61 8.48 48.35
CA ASP A 413 -8.29 7.18 48.60
C ASP A 413 -8.77 6.44 47.34
N SER A 414 -9.05 7.17 46.26
CA SER A 414 -9.61 6.66 45.01
C SER A 414 -8.58 6.41 43.89
N ILE A 415 -7.40 7.03 43.97
CA ILE A 415 -6.42 7.06 42.87
C ILE A 415 -5.87 5.65 42.52
N PRO A 416 -5.51 4.78 43.48
CA PRO A 416 -4.99 3.44 43.17
C PRO A 416 -5.94 2.58 42.33
N TYR A 417 -7.26 2.77 42.50
CA TYR A 417 -8.26 2.05 41.70
C TYR A 417 -8.30 2.57 40.26
N ALA A 418 -8.17 3.88 40.03
CA ALA A 418 -8.07 4.42 38.68
C ALA A 418 -6.81 3.92 37.95
N GLU A 419 -5.70 3.83 38.68
CA GLU A 419 -4.42 3.29 38.18
C GLU A 419 -4.52 1.79 37.89
N GLU A 420 -5.17 0.99 38.75
CA GLU A 420 -5.39 -0.44 38.49
C GLU A 420 -6.29 -0.68 37.26
N ILE A 421 -7.38 0.09 37.12
CA ILE A 421 -8.29 -0.01 35.96
C ILE A 421 -7.54 0.41 34.68
N ALA A 422 -6.74 1.47 34.71
CA ALA A 422 -5.91 1.88 33.58
C ALA A 422 -4.87 0.81 33.21
N ALA A 423 -4.20 0.21 34.19
CA ALA A 423 -3.18 -0.82 33.98
C ALA A 423 -3.73 -2.14 33.42
N LYS A 424 -4.99 -2.51 33.73
CA LYS A 424 -5.62 -3.74 33.22
C LYS A 424 -6.48 -3.55 31.98
N LEU A 425 -7.07 -2.38 31.76
CA LEU A 425 -8.03 -2.14 30.67
C LEU A 425 -7.56 -1.12 29.63
N GLY A 426 -6.61 -0.25 29.96
CA GLY A 426 -6.12 0.80 29.06
C GLY A 426 -5.47 0.23 27.80
N GLY A 427 -5.67 0.90 26.67
CA GLY A 427 -5.05 0.53 25.39
C GLY A 427 -5.64 -0.72 24.71
N ILE A 428 -6.62 -1.40 25.31
CA ILE A 428 -7.32 -2.52 24.65
C ILE A 428 -8.00 -2.02 23.36
N LYS A 429 -7.63 -2.59 22.21
CA LYS A 429 -8.23 -2.34 20.88
C LYS A 429 -9.70 -2.75 20.85
N LEU A 430 -10.55 -1.87 20.30
CA LEU A 430 -12.02 -1.98 20.27
C LEU A 430 -12.61 -1.65 18.87
N PRO A 431 -13.89 -1.97 18.60
CA PRO A 431 -14.56 -1.61 17.34
C PRO A 431 -14.77 -0.10 17.16
N LYS A 432 -14.77 0.65 18.26
CA LYS A 432 -14.62 2.12 18.28
C LYS A 432 -14.06 2.58 19.64
N GLU A 433 -13.22 3.63 19.65
CA GLU A 433 -12.70 4.31 20.85
C GLU A 433 -13.77 4.49 21.95
N LEU A 434 -13.36 4.25 23.20
CA LEU A 434 -14.20 4.26 24.39
C LEU A 434 -13.44 4.99 25.52
N HIS A 435 -14.03 6.06 26.07
CA HIS A 435 -13.45 6.78 27.22
C HIS A 435 -14.06 6.29 28.54
N ILE A 436 -13.21 6.04 29.53
CA ILE A 436 -13.58 5.77 30.91
C ILE A 436 -13.24 7.02 31.75
N GLY A 437 -14.26 7.75 32.17
CA GLY A 437 -14.12 8.88 33.08
C GLY A 437 -14.15 8.42 34.54
N PHE A 438 -13.15 8.80 35.33
CA PHE A 438 -13.07 8.45 36.75
C PHE A 438 -13.08 9.68 37.65
N ASN A 439 -14.09 9.80 38.52
CA ASN A 439 -14.22 10.87 39.50
C ASN A 439 -14.01 10.35 40.93
N GLY A 440 -12.85 10.68 41.51
CA GLY A 440 -12.43 10.31 42.86
C GLY A 440 -13.21 10.93 44.03
N CYS A 441 -14.27 11.70 43.77
CA CYS A 441 -15.25 12.04 44.80
C CYS A 441 -16.64 12.34 44.19
N GLY A 442 -17.69 12.17 45.00
CA GLY A 442 -19.10 12.37 44.63
C GLY A 442 -19.52 13.79 44.22
N MET A 443 -18.59 14.75 44.12
CA MET A 443 -18.85 16.04 43.47
C MET A 443 -18.83 15.96 41.94
N ALA A 444 -18.25 14.90 41.36
CA ALA A 444 -18.21 14.62 39.92
C ALA A 444 -17.70 15.77 39.01
N CYS A 445 -16.89 16.71 39.54
CA CYS A 445 -16.44 17.93 38.85
C CYS A 445 -15.67 17.70 37.54
N TYR A 446 -15.20 16.48 37.28
CA TYR A 446 -14.42 16.12 36.10
C TYR A 446 -15.28 15.49 35.00
N ARG A 447 -16.61 15.58 35.13
CA ARG A 447 -17.60 15.20 34.11
C ARG A 447 -17.57 13.72 33.70
N ALA A 448 -17.10 12.81 34.56
CA ALA A 448 -17.06 11.37 34.28
C ALA A 448 -18.39 10.80 33.73
N VAL A 449 -19.53 11.32 34.16
CA VAL A 449 -20.88 10.96 33.66
C VAL A 449 -21.17 11.37 32.20
N PHE A 450 -20.23 12.02 31.50
CA PHE A 450 -20.30 12.35 30.07
C PHE A 450 -19.34 11.53 29.20
N ASP A 451 -18.51 10.66 29.79
CA ASP A 451 -17.67 9.71 29.05
C ASP A 451 -18.45 8.41 28.75
N ASP A 452 -18.00 7.59 27.79
CA ASP A 452 -18.73 6.36 27.38
C ASP A 452 -18.97 5.42 28.57
N ILE A 453 -18.03 5.33 29.52
CA ILE A 453 -18.25 4.76 30.86
C ILE A 453 -17.83 5.80 31.91
N GLY A 454 -18.74 6.12 32.84
CA GLY A 454 -18.49 7.04 33.95
C GLY A 454 -18.42 6.32 35.29
N ILE A 455 -17.41 6.64 36.11
CA ILE A 455 -17.19 6.07 37.43
C ILE A 455 -17.14 7.20 38.46
N VAL A 456 -17.92 7.11 39.54
CA VAL A 456 -17.93 8.10 40.63
C VAL A 456 -17.69 7.42 41.97
N TYR A 457 -16.60 7.79 42.66
CA TYR A 457 -16.28 7.29 43.99
C TYR A 457 -16.96 8.12 45.08
N ARG A 458 -17.68 7.48 46.01
CA ARG A 458 -18.19 8.13 47.24
C ARG A 458 -18.38 7.10 48.35
N LYS A 459 -18.22 7.52 49.61
CA LYS A 459 -18.44 6.67 50.80
C LYS A 459 -17.66 5.32 50.75
N LYS A 460 -16.46 5.33 50.15
CA LYS A 460 -15.61 4.15 49.86
C LYS A 460 -16.16 3.14 48.84
N LYS A 461 -17.14 3.53 48.04
CA LYS A 461 -17.81 2.72 47.03
C LYS A 461 -17.88 3.43 45.68
N PHE A 462 -18.29 2.71 44.63
CA PHE A 462 -18.36 3.22 43.27
C PHE A 462 -19.78 3.21 42.69
N ASP A 463 -20.14 4.30 42.02
CA ASP A 463 -21.31 4.36 41.14
C ASP A 463 -20.84 4.27 39.69
N LEU A 464 -21.59 3.53 38.87
CA LEU A 464 -21.26 3.26 37.48
C LEU A 464 -22.34 3.82 36.55
N PHE A 465 -21.90 4.48 35.49
CA PHE A 465 -22.71 5.08 34.44
C PHE A 465 -22.22 4.55 33.08
N ILE A 466 -23.12 4.28 32.13
CA ILE A 466 -22.77 3.77 30.79
C ILE A 466 -23.51 4.55 29.69
N GLY A 467 -22.84 4.78 28.57
CA GLY A 467 -23.46 5.16 27.29
C GLY A 467 -23.73 6.65 27.11
N ALA A 468 -22.79 7.53 27.50
CA ALA A 468 -22.89 8.94 27.16
C ALA A 468 -22.69 9.21 25.65
N LYS A 469 -23.14 10.38 25.22
CA LYS A 469 -22.69 11.03 23.98
C LYS A 469 -22.13 12.42 24.35
N PRO A 470 -20.81 12.61 24.49
CA PRO A 470 -20.24 13.87 24.99
C PRO A 470 -20.39 15.08 24.05
N VAL A 471 -20.63 14.86 22.75
CA VAL A 471 -20.59 15.89 21.70
C VAL A 471 -21.70 15.73 20.65
N GLY A 472 -22.01 16.82 19.93
CA GLY A 472 -23.00 16.87 18.85
C GLY A 472 -24.40 17.28 19.29
N ARG A 473 -25.32 17.48 18.32
CA ARG A 473 -26.67 18.04 18.55
C ARG A 473 -27.55 17.19 19.48
N THR A 474 -27.25 15.90 19.63
CA THR A 474 -27.96 14.93 20.47
C THR A 474 -27.13 14.46 21.67
N ALA A 475 -26.16 15.26 22.12
CA ALA A 475 -25.33 14.97 23.28
C ALA A 475 -26.15 14.72 24.56
N HIS A 476 -25.71 13.76 25.37
CA HIS A 476 -26.37 13.33 26.61
C HIS A 476 -25.37 12.69 27.58
N ALA A 477 -25.67 12.75 28.87
CA ALA A 477 -24.95 12.02 29.90
C ALA A 477 -25.24 10.52 29.84
N ALA A 478 -24.31 9.72 30.35
CA ALA A 478 -24.48 8.29 30.55
C ALA A 478 -25.62 7.97 31.53
N GLN A 479 -26.33 6.88 31.31
CA GLN A 479 -27.34 6.41 32.28
C GLN A 479 -26.64 5.82 33.52
N PRO A 480 -27.13 6.07 34.74
CA PRO A 480 -26.71 5.30 35.90
C PRO A 480 -27.12 3.83 35.72
N VAL A 481 -26.22 2.90 36.03
CA VAL A 481 -26.46 1.45 35.93
C VAL A 481 -26.25 0.70 37.23
N ALA A 482 -25.35 1.18 38.10
CA ALA A 482 -25.15 0.64 39.43
C ALA A 482 -24.78 1.76 40.42
N GLU A 483 -25.25 1.66 41.66
CA GLU A 483 -24.93 2.57 42.75
C GLU A 483 -24.27 1.76 43.90
N GLY A 484 -23.16 2.26 44.45
CA GLY A 484 -22.56 1.68 45.65
C GLY A 484 -21.96 0.28 45.47
N LEU A 485 -21.32 0.01 44.33
CA LEU A 485 -20.48 -1.16 44.09
C LEU A 485 -19.30 -1.19 45.07
N GLU A 486 -18.94 -2.39 45.54
CA GLU A 486 -17.70 -2.59 46.31
C GLU A 486 -16.47 -2.53 45.38
N PRO A 487 -15.28 -2.15 45.88
CA PRO A 487 -14.10 -1.96 45.04
C PRO A 487 -13.65 -3.20 44.25
N ASP A 488 -13.79 -4.40 44.84
CA ASP A 488 -13.48 -5.70 44.23
C ASP A 488 -14.44 -6.07 43.08
N GLN A 489 -15.64 -5.48 43.05
CA GLN A 489 -16.67 -5.75 42.04
C GLN A 489 -16.52 -4.87 40.80
N LEU A 490 -15.97 -3.66 40.93
CA LEU A 490 -15.90 -2.68 39.85
C LEU A 490 -15.09 -3.19 38.65
N LEU A 491 -13.85 -3.63 38.88
CA LEU A 491 -12.92 -4.00 37.81
C LEU A 491 -13.39 -5.25 37.04
N PRO A 492 -13.81 -6.37 37.68
CA PRO A 492 -14.40 -7.51 36.97
C PRO A 492 -15.69 -7.19 36.21
N LEU A 493 -16.46 -6.18 36.62
CA LEU A 493 -17.64 -5.72 35.90
C LEU A 493 -17.26 -4.91 34.64
N LEU A 494 -16.28 -3.99 34.76
CA LEU A 494 -15.75 -3.23 33.63
C LEU A 494 -15.14 -4.14 32.56
N THR A 495 -14.34 -5.15 32.95
CA THR A 495 -13.79 -6.15 32.03
C THR A 495 -14.88 -6.77 31.15
N LYS A 496 -15.94 -7.31 31.77
CA LYS A 496 -17.05 -7.97 31.06
C LYS A 496 -17.82 -7.04 30.12
N ILE A 497 -18.03 -5.77 30.52
CA ILE A 497 -18.70 -4.76 29.67
C ILE A 497 -17.85 -4.48 28.42
N ILE A 498 -16.54 -4.35 28.58
CA ILE A 498 -15.61 -4.05 27.48
C ILE A 498 -15.45 -5.27 26.56
N GLU A 499 -15.38 -6.49 27.11
CA GLU A 499 -15.39 -7.74 26.34
C GLU A 499 -16.68 -7.91 25.53
N GLU A 500 -17.85 -7.75 26.15
CA GLU A 500 -19.16 -7.85 25.49
C GLU A 500 -19.28 -6.84 24.33
N TYR A 501 -18.89 -5.58 24.56
CA TYR A 501 -18.84 -4.55 23.53
C TYR A 501 -17.84 -4.90 22.41
N LYS A 502 -16.64 -5.37 22.75
CA LYS A 502 -15.59 -5.74 21.79
C LYS A 502 -16.01 -6.86 20.84
N GLU A 503 -16.75 -7.84 21.34
CA GLU A 503 -17.22 -8.99 20.56
C GLU A 503 -18.47 -8.68 19.73
N ASN A 504 -19.37 -7.83 20.23
CA ASN A 504 -20.74 -7.70 19.69
C ASN A 504 -21.06 -6.34 19.04
N ALA A 505 -20.20 -5.33 19.16
CA ALA A 505 -20.37 -4.05 18.47
C ALA A 505 -19.98 -4.12 16.98
N HIS A 506 -20.59 -3.28 16.16
CA HIS A 506 -20.24 -3.15 14.76
C HIS A 506 -19.01 -2.24 14.57
N PRO A 507 -18.25 -2.38 13.46
CA PRO A 507 -17.12 -1.49 13.18
C PRO A 507 -17.55 -0.01 13.18
N ASN A 508 -16.83 0.83 13.92
CA ASN A 508 -17.09 2.26 14.13
C ASN A 508 -18.40 2.59 14.90
N GLU A 509 -18.99 1.63 15.63
CA GLU A 509 -20.16 1.85 16.49
C GLU A 509 -19.72 2.22 17.92
N ARG A 510 -19.99 3.47 18.38
CA ARG A 510 -19.75 3.88 19.79
C ARG A 510 -20.64 3.12 20.77
N LEU A 511 -20.17 2.99 22.01
CA LEU A 511 -20.84 2.27 23.09
C LEU A 511 -22.31 2.67 23.32
N PHE A 512 -22.65 3.97 23.21
CA PHE A 512 -24.05 4.41 23.35
C PHE A 512 -24.95 3.93 22.19
N LYS A 513 -24.43 3.85 20.94
CA LYS A 513 -25.18 3.29 19.79
C LYS A 513 -25.33 1.78 19.94
N TYR A 514 -24.27 1.10 20.37
CA TYR A 514 -24.31 -0.33 20.73
C TYR A 514 -25.38 -0.61 21.80
N PHE A 515 -25.36 0.07 22.94
CA PHE A 515 -26.34 -0.13 24.02
C PHE A 515 -27.78 0.17 23.55
N LYS A 516 -27.97 1.25 22.78
CA LYS A 516 -29.26 1.60 22.16
C LYS A 516 -29.75 0.54 21.16
N ARG A 517 -28.84 -0.22 20.52
CA ARG A 517 -29.13 -1.34 19.62
C ARG A 517 -29.46 -2.63 20.38
N VAL A 518 -28.59 -3.10 21.27
CA VAL A 518 -28.76 -4.39 21.96
C VAL A 518 -29.80 -4.35 23.10
N LYS A 519 -30.20 -3.16 23.55
CA LYS A 519 -31.17 -2.89 24.63
C LYS A 519 -30.77 -3.36 26.03
N LYS A 520 -29.72 -4.18 26.14
CA LYS A 520 -29.20 -4.70 27.41
C LYS A 520 -27.69 -4.92 27.28
N ILE A 521 -26.93 -4.53 28.30
CA ILE A 521 -25.52 -4.86 28.47
C ILE A 521 -25.35 -5.55 29.82
N GLN A 522 -24.70 -6.71 29.88
CA GLN A 522 -24.66 -7.59 31.05
C GLN A 522 -26.06 -7.85 31.64
N HIS A 523 -26.41 -7.16 32.74
CA HIS A 523 -27.72 -7.19 33.38
C HIS A 523 -28.46 -5.83 33.39
N PHE A 524 -27.85 -4.79 32.82
CA PHE A 524 -28.37 -3.43 32.75
C PHE A 524 -29.21 -3.22 31.49
N ASN A 525 -30.40 -2.65 31.64
CA ASN A 525 -31.28 -2.32 30.52
C ASN A 525 -30.97 -0.91 29.97
N TYR A 526 -31.22 -0.71 28.68
CA TYR A 526 -31.07 0.59 28.03
C TYR A 526 -32.25 1.53 28.33
N HIS A 527 -31.92 2.75 28.75
CA HIS A 527 -32.83 3.87 28.93
C HIS A 527 -32.39 5.02 28.01
N ASP A 528 -33.33 5.63 27.30
CA ASP A 528 -32.99 6.71 26.36
C ASP A 528 -32.76 8.03 27.12
N MET A 529 -31.48 8.35 27.35
CA MET A 529 -31.02 9.57 28.01
C MET A 529 -30.99 10.79 27.08
N SER A 530 -31.32 10.63 25.79
CA SER A 530 -31.25 11.74 24.83
C SER A 530 -32.34 12.79 25.07
N SER A 531 -31.96 14.06 24.91
CA SER A 531 -32.87 15.20 25.05
C SER A 531 -34.03 15.10 24.07
N LYS A 532 -35.27 15.21 24.57
CA LYS A 532 -36.52 15.21 23.77
C LYS A 532 -36.73 16.52 23.01
N ILE A 533 -35.73 16.92 22.23
CA ILE A 533 -35.77 18.10 21.36
C ILE A 533 -36.00 17.58 19.94
N GLU A 534 -37.00 18.11 19.26
CA GLU A 534 -37.16 17.88 17.82
C GLU A 534 -36.07 18.66 17.09
N VAL A 535 -35.13 17.93 16.49
CA VAL A 535 -33.96 18.46 15.81
C VAL A 535 -33.98 17.92 14.39
N GLU A 536 -33.95 18.79 13.38
CA GLU A 536 -33.89 18.38 11.98
C GLU A 536 -32.70 17.43 11.75
N PRO A 537 -32.90 16.30 11.04
CA PRO A 537 -31.87 15.27 10.89
C PRO A 537 -30.63 15.86 10.20
N ALA A 538 -29.46 15.66 10.81
CA ALA A 538 -28.22 16.20 10.27
C ALA A 538 -27.83 15.46 8.96
N PRO A 539 -27.29 16.15 7.94
CA PRO A 539 -26.89 15.53 6.67
C PRO A 539 -25.87 14.38 6.80
N CYS A 540 -25.16 14.31 7.93
CA CYS A 540 -24.20 13.25 8.26
C CYS A 540 -24.83 11.96 8.84
N GLY A 541 -26.14 11.94 9.14
CA GLY A 541 -26.87 10.72 9.53
C GLY A 541 -26.53 10.16 10.92
N ASP A 542 -26.49 11.01 11.96
CA ASP A 542 -25.95 10.69 13.30
C ASP A 542 -26.95 10.73 14.47
#